data_AF-A0A1R4GEV2-F1
#
_entry.id   AF-A0A1R4GEV2-F1
#
_cell.length_a   1.000
_cell.length_b   1.000
_cell.length_c   1.000
_cell.angle_alpha   90.00
_cell.angle_beta   90.00
_cell.angle_gamma   90.00
#
_symmetry.space_group_name_H-M   'P 1'
#
loop_
_entity.id
_entity.type
_entity.pdbx_description
1 polymer ?
#
loop_
_entity_poly.entity_id
_entity_poly.type
_entity_poly.pdbx_seq_one_letter_code
_entity_poly.pdbx_strand_id
1 'polypeptide(L)' 'MRVLFAFDPERSAIMLIAGDKAGDWTRWYKKNIPLADDIFDEHLRKLRGE' A
#
# COMPACT_ATOMS: atom_id res chain seq x y z
N MET A 1 -10.36 0.26 11.76
CA MET A 1 -8.95 0.02 11.37
C MET A 1 -8.85 -0.96 10.19
N ARG A 2 -8.07 -0.60 9.16
CA ARG A 2 -7.76 -1.42 7.98
C ARG A 2 -6.29 -1.20 7.61
N VAL A 3 -5.65 -2.25 7.11
CA VAL A 3 -4.28 -2.20 6.59
C VAL A 3 -4.29 -2.67 5.13
N LEU A 4 -3.56 -1.98 4.27
CA LEU A 4 -3.16 -2.43 2.94
C LEU A 4 -1.71 -2.93 3.01
N PHE A 5 -1.47 -4.12 2.49
CA PHE A 5 -0.16 -4.74 2.45
C PHE A 5 -0.01 -5.53 1.14
N ALA A 6 1.23 -5.75 0.72
CA ALA A 6 1.58 -6.55 -0.44
C ALA A 6 2.79 -7.45 -0.12
N PHE A 7 2.97 -8.50 -0.92
CA PHE A 7 4.21 -9.26 -0.92
C PHE A 7 5.09 -8.76 -2.06
N ASP A 8 6.36 -8.50 -1.76
CA ASP A 8 7.34 -8.16 -2.78
C ASP A 8 7.93 -9.43 -3.46
N PRO A 9 8.75 -9.28 -4.51
CA PRO A 9 9.40 -10.42 -5.18
C PRO A 9 10.30 -11.27 -4.29
N GLU A 10 10.82 -10.71 -3.19
CA GLU A 10 11.62 -11.43 -2.19
C GLU A 10 10.76 -12.17 -1.16
N ARG A 11 9.42 -12.16 -1.35
CA ARG A 11 8.43 -12.80 -0.49
C ARG A 11 8.34 -12.15 0.90
N SER A 12 8.74 -10.89 1.00
CA SER A 12 8.58 -10.09 2.22
C SER A 12 7.23 -9.38 2.21
N ALA A 13 6.54 -9.40 3.36
CA ALA A 13 5.29 -8.67 3.52
C ALA A 13 5.58 -7.20 3.84
N ILE A 14 5.09 -6.29 2.97
CA ILE A 14 5.29 -4.85 3.10
C ILE A 14 3.96 -4.20 3.50
N MET A 15 3.98 -3.48 4.62
CA MET A 15 2.82 -2.67 5.04
C MET A 15 2.84 -1.34 4.27
N LEU A 16 1.79 -1.06 3.51
CA LEU A 16 1.70 0.10 2.64
C LEU A 16 0.94 1.25 3.33
N ILE A 17 -0.26 0.96 3.83
CA ILE A 17 -1.14 1.94 4.48
C ILE A 17 -1.84 1.31 5.67
N ALA A 18 -1.88 2.03 6.79
CA ALA A 18 -2.74 1.71 7.94
C ALA A 18 -3.63 2.92 8.25
N GLY A 19 -4.94 2.69 8.42
CA GLY A 19 -5.85 3.78 8.72
C GLY A 19 -7.22 3.33 9.20
N ASP A 20 -8.00 4.28 9.71
CA ASP A 20 -9.40 4.02 10.01
C ASP A 20 -10.31 4.30 8.81
N LYS A 21 -11.25 3.40 8.60
CA LYS A 21 -12.16 3.37 7.46
C LYS A 21 -13.61 3.68 7.88
N ALA A 22 -13.88 3.81 9.18
CA ALA A 22 -15.24 3.96 9.69
C ALA A 22 -15.94 5.18 9.06
N GLY A 23 -17.14 4.96 8.53
CA GLY A 23 -18.00 6.01 7.94
C GLY A 23 -17.69 6.42 6.50
N ASP A 24 -16.55 6.03 5.90
CA ASP A 24 -16.14 6.55 4.58
C ASP A 24 -15.55 5.49 3.64
N TRP A 25 -16.26 4.38 3.50
CA TRP A 25 -15.75 3.15 2.87
C TRP A 25 -15.28 3.35 1.42
N THR A 26 -16.07 4.05 0.61
CA THR A 26 -15.80 4.22 -0.83
C THR A 26 -14.70 5.24 -1.07
N ARG A 27 -14.70 6.38 -0.37
CA ARG A 27 -13.65 7.40 -0.52
C ARG A 27 -12.33 6.91 0.04
N TRP A 28 -12.36 6.12 1.12
CA TRP A 28 -11.15 5.56 1.70
C TRP A 28 -10.41 4.68 0.70
N TYR A 29 -11.08 3.78 -0.01
CA TYR A 29 -10.41 2.99 -1.05
C TYR A 29 -9.95 3.82 -2.24
N LYS A 30 -10.80 4.73 -2.75
CA LYS A 30 -10.44 5.62 -3.87
C LYS A 30 -9.20 6.47 -3.57
N LYS A 31 -8.98 6.83 -2.31
CA LYS A 31 -7.80 7.59 -1.87
C LYS A 31 -6.60 6.69 -1.59
N ASN A 32 -6.79 5.60 -0.85
CA ASN A 32 -5.68 4.84 -0.29
C ASN A 32 -5.16 3.74 -1.22
N ILE A 33 -5.93 3.27 -2.20
CA ILE A 33 -5.43 2.29 -3.18
C ILE A 33 -4.36 2.92 -4.08
N PRO A 34 -4.59 4.06 -4.77
CA PRO A 34 -3.54 4.66 -5.60
C PRO A 34 -2.28 5.03 -4.81
N LEU A 35 -2.47 5.51 -3.57
CA LEU A 35 -1.34 5.81 -2.69
C LEU A 35 -0.54 4.55 -2.30
N ALA A 36 -1.22 3.43 -2.06
CA ALA A 36 -0.55 2.16 -1.79
C ALA A 36 0.20 1.64 -3.02
N ASP A 37 -0.35 1.84 -4.22
CA ASP A 37 0.32 1.50 -5.48
C ASP A 37 1.61 2.33 -5.65
N ASP A 38 1.55 3.65 -5.44
CA ASP A 38 2.73 4.54 -5.53
C ASP A 38 3.85 4.13 -4.54
N ILE A 39 3.47 3.79 -3.31
CA ILE A 39 4.41 3.32 -2.27
C ILE A 39 5.05 1.99 -2.69
N PHE A 40 4.26 1.09 -3.27
CA PHE A 40 4.76 -0.21 -3.70
C PHE A 40 5.69 -0.08 -4.91
N ASP A 41 5.38 0.79 -5.87
CA ASP A 41 6.26 1.09 -7.01
C ASP A 41 7.61 1.68 -6.55
N GLU A 42 7.59 2.57 -5.54
CA GLU A 42 8.82 3.06 -4.93
C GLU A 42 9.62 1.95 -4.24
N HIS A 43 8.96 1.04 -3.52
CA HIS A 43 9.61 -0.14 -2.92
C HIS A 43 10.27 -1.00 -4.00
N LEU A 44 9.59 -1.27 -5.10
CA LEU A 44 10.12 -2.08 -6.20
C LEU A 44 11.32 -1.41 -6.90
N ARG A 45 11.32 -0.08 -7.06
CA ARG A 45 12.49 0.65 -7.61
C ARG A 45 13.71 0.52 -6.70
N LYS A 46 13.53 0.74 -5.40
CA LYS A 46 14.58 0.55 -4.40
C LYS A 46 15.13 -0.87 -4.41
N LEU A 47 14.26 -1.87 -4.56
CA LEU A 47 14.64 -3.28 -4.64
C LEU A 47 15.47 -3.59 -5.90
N ARG A 48 15.19 -2.91 -7.01
CA ARG A 48 15.95 -3.02 -8.27
C ARG A 48 17.26 -2.23 -8.28
N GLY A 49 17.46 -1.34 -7.30
CA GLY A 49 18.61 -0.44 -7.25
C GLY A 49 18.51 0.76 -8.20
N GLU A 50 17.29 1.16 -8.55
CA GLU A 50 16.96 2.37 -9.34
C GLU A 50 16.73 3.58 -8.43
#